data_AF-A0A2N9AXX1-F1
#
_entry.id   AF-A0A2N9AXX1-F1
#
_cell.length_a   1.000
_cell.length_b   1.000
_cell.length_c   1.000
_cell.angle_alpha   90.00
_cell.angle_beta   90.00
_cell.angle_gamma   90.00
#
_symmetry.space_group_name_H-M   'P 1'
#
loop_
_entity.id
_entity.type
_entity.pdbx_description
1 polymer ?
#
loop_
_entity_poly.entity_id
_entity_poly.type
_entity_poly.pdbx_seq_one_letter_code
_entity_poly.pdbx_strand_id
1 'polypeptide(L)'
;MSIVPTASETSAAPRPHASRPLIGLDLLRFGAACLVVLYHLACTAWMVPSSEAATLVGQSIPFPTLLPVSSQGWVGVPMFFVISGYVIAYSASQASASRFLTGRILRLVPGIWFCATVSFGLALLFDPETTRVLFERYARTLVLFPVPRWIDGVYWTLGIEIMFYGLVYALLFLNRFERLEPVILAVGVISALAWCLAATPFWPDLDRIISTRIAKLGLLTHGCHFAIGVLLWSAVRNGLTVLRLAGLAICLTGGLPADPLRCRLRRRPARPRPEPGDGLVPLRRLHGPVLPVDPREHGVDRRLSRPRAALP
;
A
#
# COMPACT_ATOMS: atom_id res chain seq x y z
N MET A 1 18.11 -41.42 69.69
CA MET A 1 17.53 -42.00 68.45
C MET A 1 16.11 -41.46 68.33
N SER A 2 15.67 -40.67 67.37
CA SER A 2 16.26 -40.03 66.19
C SER A 2 15.39 -38.78 65.95
N ILE A 3 15.99 -37.58 65.88
CA ILE A 3 15.26 -36.36 65.50
C ILE A 3 15.20 -36.38 63.97
N VAL A 4 14.02 -36.64 63.41
CA VAL A 4 13.77 -36.55 61.97
C VAL A 4 13.71 -35.06 61.61
N PRO A 5 14.54 -34.55 60.69
CA PRO A 5 14.37 -33.19 60.17
C PRO A 5 13.24 -33.21 59.15
N THR A 6 12.21 -32.40 59.39
CA THR A 6 11.17 -32.05 58.41
C THR A 6 11.80 -31.38 57.19
N ALA A 7 11.62 -31.99 56.02
CA ALA A 7 12.07 -31.44 54.74
C ALA A 7 11.44 -30.06 54.51
N SER A 8 12.29 -29.07 54.29
CA SER A 8 11.93 -27.73 53.85
C SER A 8 11.28 -27.79 52.47
N GLU A 9 10.02 -27.39 52.37
CA GLU A 9 9.36 -27.09 51.11
C GLU A 9 10.17 -26.01 50.38
N THR A 10 10.86 -26.42 49.32
CA THR A 10 11.50 -25.49 48.40
C THR A 10 10.39 -24.80 47.61
N SER A 11 10.04 -23.60 48.05
CA SER A 11 9.14 -22.69 47.34
C SER A 11 9.65 -22.50 45.91
N ALA A 12 8.99 -23.19 44.96
CA ALA A 12 9.28 -23.05 43.55
C ALA A 12 8.92 -21.62 43.13
N ALA A 13 9.93 -20.84 42.77
CA ALA A 13 9.75 -19.48 42.25
C ALA A 13 8.70 -19.48 41.12
N PRO A 14 7.81 -18.46 41.06
CA PRO A 14 6.81 -18.36 40.00
C PRO A 14 7.52 -18.36 38.64
N ARG A 15 7.24 -19.37 37.80
CA ARG A 15 7.70 -19.36 36.41
C ARG A 15 7.19 -18.06 35.77
N PRO A 16 8.04 -17.29 35.07
CA PRO A 16 7.58 -16.09 34.40
C PRO A 16 6.40 -16.47 33.50
N HIS A 17 5.27 -15.79 33.69
CA HIS A 17 4.04 -16.06 32.94
C HIS A 17 4.37 -16.10 31.45
N ALA A 18 4.37 -17.30 30.86
CA ALA A 18 4.40 -17.46 29.43
C ALA A 18 3.16 -16.76 28.90
N SER A 19 3.35 -15.61 28.26
CA SER A 19 2.29 -14.85 27.64
C SER A 19 1.55 -15.78 26.68
N ARG A 20 0.28 -16.05 26.95
CA ARG A 20 -0.52 -16.93 26.09
C ARG A 20 -0.49 -16.35 24.67
N PRO A 21 -0.04 -17.12 23.66
CA PRO A 21 -0.01 -16.63 22.29
C PRO A 21 -1.44 -16.28 21.86
N LEU A 22 -1.61 -15.10 21.26
CA LEU A 22 -2.90 -14.64 20.75
C LEU A 22 -3.16 -15.30 19.39
N ILE A 23 -3.45 -16.61 19.41
CA ILE A 23 -3.58 -17.47 18.22
C ILE A 23 -4.49 -16.86 17.17
N GLY A 24 -5.63 -16.27 17.57
CA GLY A 24 -6.56 -15.63 16.63
C GLY A 24 -5.94 -14.46 15.84
N LEU A 25 -5.08 -13.65 16.48
CA LEU A 25 -4.39 -12.56 15.80
C LEU A 25 -3.29 -13.06 14.86
N ASP A 26 -2.65 -14.16 15.20
CA ASP A 26 -1.64 -14.77 14.33
C ASP A 26 -2.29 -15.43 13.10
N LEU A 27 -3.48 -16.03 13.24
CA LEU A 27 -4.29 -16.49 12.09
C LEU A 27 -4.73 -15.33 11.21
N LEU A 28 -5.17 -14.20 11.79
CA LEU A 28 -5.53 -13.00 11.01
C LEU A 28 -4.33 -12.43 10.25
N ARG A 29 -3.13 -12.44 10.86
CA ARG A 29 -1.89 -12.06 10.17
C ARG A 29 -1.56 -12.98 9.01
N PHE A 30 -1.70 -14.29 9.22
CA PHE A 30 -1.48 -15.26 8.16
C PHE A 30 -2.45 -15.03 7.00
N GLY A 31 -3.74 -14.82 7.28
CA GLY A 31 -4.74 -14.47 6.27
C GLY A 31 -4.38 -13.18 5.51
N ALA A 32 -3.98 -12.13 6.23
CA ALA A 32 -3.50 -10.89 5.63
C ALA A 32 -2.25 -11.11 4.76
N ALA A 33 -1.31 -11.96 5.19
CA ALA A 33 -0.13 -12.34 4.41
C ALA A 33 -0.54 -13.01 3.09
N CYS A 34 -1.45 -13.98 3.14
CA CYS A 34 -1.95 -14.67 1.96
C CYS A 34 -2.61 -13.70 0.98
N LEU A 35 -3.42 -12.75 1.46
CA LEU A 35 -4.03 -11.72 0.61
C LEU A 35 -2.96 -10.87 -0.10
N VAL A 36 -1.92 -10.43 0.63
CA VAL A 36 -0.81 -9.66 0.05
C VAL A 36 -0.03 -10.49 -0.98
N VAL A 37 0.29 -11.75 -0.67
CA VAL A 37 0.99 -12.65 -1.59
C VAL A 37 0.18 -12.87 -2.87
N LEU A 38 -1.13 -13.13 -2.76
CA LEU A 38 -2.00 -13.27 -3.92
C LEU A 38 -2.04 -11.99 -4.77
N TYR A 39 -2.10 -10.82 -4.13
CA TYR A 39 -2.05 -9.55 -4.84
C TYR A 39 -0.72 -9.34 -5.57
N HIS A 40 0.40 -9.58 -4.89
CA HIS A 40 1.72 -9.45 -5.50
C HIS A 40 1.93 -10.44 -6.64
N LEU A 41 1.56 -11.71 -6.43
CA LEU A 41 1.80 -12.77 -7.41
C LEU A 41 0.87 -12.69 -8.61
N ALA A 42 -0.41 -12.32 -8.46
CA ALA A 42 -1.35 -12.32 -9.59
C ALA A 42 -1.60 -10.93 -10.19
N CYS A 43 -1.24 -9.85 -9.50
CA CYS A 43 -1.39 -8.48 -10.02
C CYS A 43 -0.06 -7.75 -10.14
N THR A 44 0.66 -7.49 -9.04
CA THR A 44 1.83 -6.60 -9.08
C THR A 44 2.96 -7.15 -9.93
N ALA A 45 3.27 -8.44 -9.82
CA ALA A 45 4.34 -9.10 -10.55
C ALA A 45 4.11 -9.08 -12.07
N TRP A 46 2.87 -9.19 -12.54
CA TRP A 46 2.62 -9.40 -13.97
C TRP A 46 1.91 -8.26 -14.68
N MET A 47 1.20 -7.39 -13.96
CA MET A 47 0.44 -6.29 -14.58
C MET A 47 1.17 -4.96 -14.57
N VAL A 48 2.21 -4.79 -13.76
CA VAL A 48 2.97 -3.56 -13.68
C VAL A 48 4.14 -3.67 -14.67
N PRO A 49 4.20 -2.84 -15.73
CA PRO A 49 5.28 -2.94 -16.72
C PRO A 49 6.69 -2.78 -16.14
N SER A 50 6.80 -2.09 -15.00
CA SER A 50 8.06 -1.88 -14.26
C SER A 50 8.29 -2.89 -13.14
N SER A 51 7.56 -4.02 -13.09
CA SER A 51 7.84 -5.08 -12.13
C SER A 51 9.09 -5.87 -12.53
N GLU A 52 9.73 -6.52 -11.56
CA GLU A 52 10.87 -7.41 -11.82
C GLU A 52 10.48 -8.54 -12.78
N ALA A 53 9.33 -9.19 -12.58
CA ALA A 53 8.87 -10.26 -13.46
C ALA A 53 8.53 -9.79 -14.88
N ALA A 54 7.94 -8.60 -15.06
CA ALA A 54 7.73 -8.04 -16.40
C ALA A 54 9.06 -7.68 -17.09
N THR A 55 10.05 -7.24 -16.31
CA THR A 55 11.41 -6.95 -16.81
C THR A 55 12.11 -8.23 -17.28
N LEU A 56 11.94 -9.34 -16.54
CA LEU A 56 12.50 -10.65 -16.90
C LEU A 56 11.85 -11.27 -18.14
N VAL A 57 10.51 -11.16 -18.26
CA VAL A 57 9.74 -11.77 -19.35
C VAL A 57 9.62 -10.85 -20.57
N GLY A 58 9.99 -9.58 -20.44
CA GLY A 58 9.93 -8.57 -21.50
C GLY A 58 8.52 -8.03 -21.79
N GLN A 59 7.50 -8.50 -21.06
CA GLN A 59 6.11 -8.09 -21.22
C GLN A 59 5.29 -8.35 -19.95
N SER A 60 4.21 -7.58 -19.77
CA SER A 60 3.21 -7.80 -18.73
C SER A 60 2.20 -8.87 -19.17
N ILE A 61 1.99 -9.91 -18.35
CA ILE A 61 1.04 -11.00 -18.64
C ILE A 61 -0.17 -10.86 -17.71
N PRO A 62 -1.32 -10.36 -18.20
CA PRO A 62 -2.51 -10.30 -17.36
C PRO A 62 -3.08 -11.71 -17.10
N PHE A 63 -3.65 -11.92 -15.91
CA PHE A 63 -4.44 -13.11 -15.57
C PHE A 63 -5.92 -12.73 -15.35
N PRO A 64 -6.73 -12.62 -16.43
CA PRO A 64 -8.07 -12.04 -16.37
C PRO A 64 -9.02 -12.76 -15.40
N THR A 65 -8.89 -14.09 -15.30
CA THR A 65 -9.75 -14.92 -14.44
C THR A 65 -9.47 -14.72 -12.95
N LEU A 66 -8.23 -14.47 -12.57
CA LEU A 66 -7.83 -14.29 -11.17
C LEU A 66 -7.97 -12.84 -10.70
N LEU A 67 -7.95 -11.87 -11.63
CA LEU A 67 -8.00 -10.43 -11.37
C LEU A 67 -9.10 -9.99 -10.38
N PRO A 68 -10.37 -10.44 -10.48
CA PRO A 68 -11.43 -9.97 -9.60
C PRO A 68 -11.15 -10.27 -8.13
N VAL A 69 -10.56 -11.43 -7.85
CA VAL A 69 -10.25 -11.89 -6.49
C VAL A 69 -8.88 -11.37 -6.04
N SER A 70 -7.86 -11.53 -6.88
CA SER A 70 -6.49 -11.17 -6.52
C SER A 70 -6.30 -9.67 -6.37
N SER A 71 -7.04 -8.86 -7.13
CA SER A 71 -6.96 -7.39 -7.02
C SER A 71 -7.34 -6.90 -5.63
N GLN A 72 -8.25 -7.58 -4.92
CA GLN A 72 -8.69 -7.19 -3.57
C GLN A 72 -7.64 -7.49 -2.49
N GLY A 73 -6.60 -8.26 -2.81
CA GLY A 73 -5.55 -8.62 -1.84
C GLY A 73 -4.75 -7.42 -1.31
N TRP A 74 -4.84 -6.24 -1.94
CA TRP A 74 -4.24 -5.00 -1.43
C TRP A 74 -4.69 -4.65 0.00
N VAL A 75 -5.92 -5.04 0.37
CA VAL A 75 -6.50 -4.85 1.72
C VAL A 75 -5.72 -5.60 2.81
N GLY A 76 -4.90 -6.59 2.46
CA GLY A 76 -4.03 -7.25 3.42
C GLY A 76 -3.03 -6.30 4.09
N VAL A 77 -2.54 -5.27 3.38
CA VAL A 77 -1.61 -4.29 3.95
C VAL A 77 -2.23 -3.44 5.08
N PRO A 78 -3.38 -2.77 4.90
CA PRO A 78 -4.02 -2.05 6.00
C PRO A 78 -4.44 -2.97 7.15
N MET A 79 -4.84 -4.22 6.86
CA MET A 79 -5.09 -5.21 7.93
C MET A 79 -3.84 -5.48 8.77
N PHE A 80 -2.66 -5.64 8.16
CA PHE A 80 -1.41 -5.79 8.90
C PHE A 80 -1.17 -4.64 9.87
N PHE A 81 -1.37 -3.39 9.43
CA PHE A 81 -1.17 -2.24 10.30
C PHE A 81 -2.18 -2.18 11.45
N VAL A 82 -3.44 -2.55 11.23
CA VAL A 82 -4.44 -2.67 12.30
C VAL A 82 -4.03 -3.75 13.32
N ILE A 83 -3.67 -4.94 12.85
CA ILE A 83 -3.28 -6.04 13.74
C ILE A 83 -1.99 -5.69 14.49
N SER A 84 -1.02 -5.05 13.83
CA SER A 84 0.21 -4.58 14.48
C SER A 84 -0.11 -3.52 15.52
N GLY A 85 -0.97 -2.54 15.24
CA GLY A 85 -1.46 -1.56 16.22
C GLY A 85 -1.95 -2.22 17.51
N TYR A 86 -2.82 -3.22 17.38
CA TYR A 86 -3.36 -3.98 18.52
C TYR A 86 -2.27 -4.73 19.29
N VAL A 87 -1.47 -5.56 18.61
CA VAL A 87 -0.48 -6.44 19.26
C VAL A 87 0.66 -5.63 19.89
N ILE A 88 0.99 -4.49 19.29
CA ILE A 88 2.00 -3.58 19.83
C ILE A 88 1.53 -2.98 21.14
N ALA A 89 0.33 -2.38 21.16
CA ALA A 89 -0.24 -1.83 22.38
C ALA A 89 -0.39 -2.91 23.47
N TYR A 90 -0.85 -4.10 23.11
CA TYR A 90 -0.94 -5.25 24.02
C TYR A 90 0.39 -5.62 24.64
N SER A 91 1.44 -5.80 23.83
CA SER A 91 2.76 -6.16 24.34
C SER A 91 3.43 -5.05 25.17
N ALA A 92 3.25 -3.79 24.75
CA ALA A 92 3.83 -2.63 25.40
C ALA A 92 3.24 -2.43 26.79
N SER A 93 1.95 -2.74 26.95
CA SER A 93 1.27 -2.65 28.25
C SER A 93 1.78 -3.63 29.32
N GLN A 94 2.57 -4.63 28.92
CA GLN A 94 3.08 -5.69 29.79
C GLN A 94 4.62 -5.73 29.86
N ALA A 95 5.32 -4.78 29.22
CA ALA A 95 6.77 -4.81 29.08
C ALA A 95 7.41 -3.47 29.42
N SER A 96 8.63 -3.51 29.97
CA SER A 96 9.50 -2.34 30.04
C SER A 96 9.98 -1.95 28.64
N ALA A 97 10.41 -0.70 28.45
CA ALA A 97 10.90 -0.19 27.16
C ALA A 97 11.99 -1.11 26.54
N SER A 98 12.96 -1.54 27.35
CA SER A 98 14.02 -2.46 26.93
C SER A 98 13.49 -3.82 26.48
N ARG A 99 12.64 -4.47 27.30
CA ARG A 99 12.03 -5.76 26.98
C ARG A 99 11.16 -5.70 25.73
N PHE A 100 10.40 -4.60 25.58
CA PHE A 100 9.62 -4.33 24.38
C PHE A 100 10.52 -4.28 23.15
N LEU A 101 11.58 -3.46 23.17
CA LEU A 101 12.48 -3.29 22.03
C LEU A 101 13.19 -4.59 21.66
N THR A 102 13.77 -5.30 22.63
CA THR A 102 14.44 -6.59 22.41
C THR A 102 13.46 -7.61 21.81
N GLY A 103 12.23 -7.68 22.31
CA GLY A 103 11.20 -8.57 21.75
C GLY A 103 10.83 -8.26 20.30
N ARG A 104 10.89 -6.98 19.88
CA ARG A 104 10.65 -6.58 18.49
C ARG A 104 11.84 -6.90 17.57
N ILE A 105 13.05 -6.66 18.04
CA ILE A 105 14.28 -6.98 17.30
C ILE A 105 14.35 -8.49 17.04
N LEU A 106 14.20 -9.31 18.07
CA LEU A 106 14.26 -10.77 17.97
C LEU A 106 13.16 -11.37 17.08
N ARG A 107 12.02 -10.67 16.94
CA ARG A 107 10.93 -11.08 16.06
C ARG A 107 11.19 -10.75 14.60
N LEU A 108 11.76 -9.58 14.30
CA LEU A 108 11.84 -9.04 12.94
C LEU A 108 13.16 -9.37 12.26
N VAL A 109 14.28 -9.18 12.97
CA VAL A 109 15.62 -9.25 12.38
C VAL A 109 15.93 -10.61 11.74
N PRO A 110 15.64 -11.76 12.37
CA PRO A 110 15.92 -13.05 11.75
C PRO A 110 15.17 -13.25 10.42
N GLY A 111 13.91 -12.84 10.37
CA GLY A 111 13.10 -12.92 9.15
C GLY A 111 13.61 -12.00 8.05
N ILE A 112 14.00 -10.76 8.39
CA ILE A 112 14.58 -9.81 7.44
C ILE A 112 15.87 -10.35 6.85
N TRP A 113 16.78 -10.85 7.69
CA TRP A 113 18.06 -11.38 7.22
C TRP A 113 17.87 -12.58 6.31
N PHE A 114 17.01 -13.53 6.69
CA PHE A 114 16.70 -14.68 5.87
C PHE A 114 16.09 -14.27 4.52
N CYS A 115 15.00 -13.50 4.53
CA CYS A 115 14.32 -13.08 3.30
C CYS A 115 15.20 -12.20 2.42
N ALA A 116 15.96 -11.26 2.99
CA ALA A 116 16.85 -10.39 2.23
C ALA A 116 17.99 -11.17 1.57
N THR A 117 18.51 -12.20 2.25
CA THR A 117 19.56 -13.08 1.70
C THR A 117 19.01 -13.90 0.53
N VAL A 118 17.80 -14.45 0.67
CA VAL A 118 17.13 -15.19 -0.41
C VAL A 118 16.86 -14.25 -1.60
N SER A 119 16.28 -13.06 -1.37
CA SER A 119 16.04 -12.06 -2.43
C SER A 119 17.34 -11.64 -3.11
N PHE A 120 18.43 -11.45 -2.36
CA PHE A 120 19.73 -11.11 -2.93
C PHE A 120 20.28 -12.24 -3.80
N GLY A 121 20.18 -13.50 -3.35
CA GLY A 121 20.59 -14.66 -4.14
C GLY A 121 19.81 -14.78 -5.45
N LEU A 122 18.50 -14.55 -5.42
CA LEU A 122 17.67 -14.51 -6.63
C LEU A 122 18.04 -13.34 -7.54
N ALA A 123 18.27 -12.14 -6.98
CA ALA A 123 18.67 -10.98 -7.76
C ALA A 123 20.01 -11.21 -8.48
N LEU A 124 20.98 -11.88 -7.86
CA LEU A 124 22.24 -12.21 -8.52
C LEU A 124 22.08 -13.14 -9.75
N LEU A 125 21.01 -13.93 -9.80
CA LEU A 125 20.75 -14.87 -10.90
C LEU A 125 19.92 -14.26 -12.03
N PHE A 126 19.03 -13.33 -11.69
CA PHE A 126 17.98 -12.86 -12.61
C PHE A 126 18.02 -11.35 -12.87
N ASP A 127 18.51 -10.52 -11.94
CA ASP A 127 18.54 -9.07 -12.10
C ASP A 127 19.74 -8.65 -12.98
N PRO A 128 19.52 -7.89 -14.08
CA PRO A 128 20.60 -7.41 -14.94
C PRO A 128 21.50 -6.34 -14.30
N GLU A 129 21.17 -5.83 -13.11
CA GLU A 129 22.00 -4.85 -12.40
C GLU A 129 23.37 -5.36 -11.98
N THR A 130 24.35 -4.46 -11.87
CA THR A 130 25.70 -4.82 -11.41
C THR A 130 25.68 -5.35 -9.98
N THR A 131 26.48 -6.39 -9.71
CA THR A 131 26.67 -6.99 -8.37
C THR A 131 26.94 -5.96 -7.27
N ARG A 132 27.70 -4.89 -7.57
CA ARG A 132 27.97 -3.79 -6.64
C ARG A 132 26.69 -3.09 -6.17
N VAL A 133 25.76 -2.82 -7.08
CA VAL A 133 24.48 -2.14 -6.78
C VAL A 133 23.57 -3.09 -5.98
N LEU A 134 23.51 -4.36 -6.37
CA LEU A 134 22.75 -5.38 -5.63
C LEU A 134 23.26 -5.54 -4.20
N PHE A 135 24.59 -5.55 -4.00
CA PHE A 135 25.19 -5.61 -2.67
C PHE A 135 24.86 -4.36 -1.83
N GLU A 136 24.88 -3.17 -2.42
CA GLU A 136 24.47 -1.93 -1.75
C GLU A 136 23.00 -1.98 -1.29
N ARG A 137 22.10 -2.48 -2.14
CA ARG A 137 20.68 -2.68 -1.80
C ARG A 137 20.50 -3.72 -0.69
N TYR A 138 21.23 -4.83 -0.77
CA TYR A 138 21.21 -5.88 0.24
C TYR A 138 21.68 -5.36 1.60
N ALA A 139 22.84 -4.70 1.66
CA ALA A 139 23.39 -4.11 2.88
C ALA A 139 22.42 -3.08 3.51
N ARG A 140 21.81 -2.22 2.68
CA ARG A 140 20.77 -1.28 3.15
C ARG A 140 19.54 -1.98 3.73
N THR A 141 19.15 -3.12 3.15
CA THR A 141 17.99 -3.89 3.62
C THR A 141 18.27 -4.55 4.96
N LEU A 142 19.47 -5.12 5.16
CA LEU A 142 19.86 -5.78 6.41
C LEU A 142 19.78 -4.87 7.64
N VAL A 143 20.05 -3.57 7.44
CA VAL A 143 19.99 -2.55 8.50
C VAL A 143 18.73 -1.68 8.42
N LEU A 144 17.81 -1.98 7.50
CA LEU A 144 16.57 -1.23 7.24
C LEU A 144 16.83 0.28 7.09
N PHE A 145 17.87 0.61 6.34
CA PHE A 145 18.32 1.99 6.17
C PHE A 145 17.17 2.85 5.62
N PRO A 146 16.90 4.04 6.17
CA PRO A 146 15.70 4.82 5.84
C PRO A 146 15.67 5.35 4.40
N VAL A 147 16.81 5.34 3.71
CA VAL A 147 16.92 5.77 2.31
C VAL A 147 16.35 4.70 1.37
N PRO A 148 15.57 5.10 0.35
CA PRO A 148 14.99 4.17 -0.63
C PRO A 148 16.08 3.39 -1.41
N ARG A 149 15.65 2.30 -2.06
CA ARG A 149 16.46 1.27 -2.76
C ARG A 149 16.93 0.15 -1.83
N TRP A 150 15.96 -0.65 -1.42
CA TRP A 150 16.18 -1.94 -0.80
C TRP A 150 16.25 -3.04 -1.86
N ILE A 151 16.62 -4.25 -1.45
CA ILE A 151 16.76 -5.39 -2.36
C ILE A 151 15.41 -5.78 -2.98
N ASP A 152 14.32 -5.53 -2.26
CA ASP A 152 12.96 -5.70 -2.74
C ASP A 152 12.12 -4.48 -2.30
N GLY A 153 11.14 -4.11 -3.12
CA GLY A 153 10.17 -3.08 -2.79
C GLY A 153 9.32 -3.41 -1.56
N VAL A 154 8.99 -4.68 -1.30
CA VAL A 154 8.00 -5.11 -0.27
C VAL A 154 8.33 -4.68 1.16
N TYR A 155 9.62 -4.47 1.47
CA TYR A 155 10.07 -4.04 2.80
C TYR A 155 9.48 -2.68 3.22
N TRP A 156 8.90 -1.90 2.29
CA TRP A 156 8.32 -0.58 2.56
C TRP A 156 7.32 -0.57 3.74
N THR A 157 6.53 -1.63 3.92
CA THR A 157 5.56 -1.76 5.01
C THR A 157 6.24 -1.89 6.37
N LEU A 158 7.31 -2.67 6.43
CA LEU A 158 8.12 -2.89 7.63
C LEU A 158 8.78 -1.60 8.10
N GLY A 159 9.26 -0.76 7.17
CA GLY A 159 9.82 0.56 7.52
C GLY A 159 8.81 1.44 8.28
N ILE A 160 7.53 1.39 7.90
CA ILE A 160 6.47 2.14 8.58
C ILE A 160 6.18 1.53 9.96
N GLU A 161 6.15 0.20 10.05
CA GLU A 161 5.93 -0.50 11.32
C GLU A 161 7.02 -0.17 12.35
N ILE A 162 8.27 -0.01 11.91
CA ILE A 162 9.40 0.41 12.76
C ILE A 162 9.23 1.82 13.30
N MET A 163 8.70 2.75 12.51
CA MET A 163 8.40 4.10 13.03
C MET A 163 7.33 4.06 14.11
N PHE A 164 6.32 3.18 13.95
CA PHE A 164 5.32 2.96 14.99
C PHE A 164 5.91 2.26 16.23
N TYR A 165 6.81 1.29 16.06
CA TYR A 165 7.58 0.71 17.18
C TYR A 165 8.38 1.79 17.92
N GLY A 166 9.03 2.69 17.19
CA GLY A 166 9.77 3.82 17.73
C GLY A 166 8.89 4.77 18.54
N LEU A 167 7.70 5.11 18.02
CA LEU A 167 6.72 5.93 18.73
C LEU A 167 6.32 5.31 20.08
N VAL A 168 5.95 4.02 20.08
CA VAL A 168 5.53 3.33 21.31
C VAL A 168 6.70 3.12 22.26
N TYR A 169 7.89 2.81 21.74
CA TYR A 169 9.11 2.73 22.53
C TYR A 169 9.44 4.06 23.21
N ALA A 170 9.35 5.18 22.50
CA ALA A 170 9.59 6.51 23.06
C ALA A 170 8.62 6.81 24.22
N LEU A 171 7.33 6.47 24.06
CA LEU A 171 6.35 6.62 25.14
C LEU A 171 6.67 5.75 26.35
N LEU A 172 7.08 4.49 26.14
CA LEU A 172 7.51 3.60 27.22
C LEU A 172 8.77 4.11 27.92
N PHE A 173 9.75 4.59 27.14
CA PHE A 173 11.01 5.12 27.67
C PHE A 173 10.80 6.36 28.53
N LEU A 174 9.86 7.22 28.14
CA LEU A 174 9.46 8.41 28.92
C LEU A 174 8.52 8.07 30.09
N ASN A 175 8.16 6.80 30.31
CA ASN A 175 7.15 6.35 31.26
C ASN A 175 5.78 7.06 31.05
N ARG A 176 5.41 7.29 29.79
CA ARG A 176 4.17 7.97 29.37
C ARG A 176 3.23 7.06 28.57
N PHE A 177 3.18 5.77 28.91
CA PHE A 177 2.35 4.80 28.18
C PHE A 177 0.85 5.15 28.24
N GLU A 178 0.41 5.81 29.29
CA GLU A 178 -0.95 6.35 29.43
C GLU A 178 -1.34 7.34 28.32
N ARG A 179 -0.35 7.97 27.68
CA ARG A 179 -0.57 8.90 26.55
C ARG A 179 -0.68 8.19 25.20
N LEU A 180 -0.51 6.86 25.14
CA LEU A 180 -0.59 6.13 23.87
C LEU A 180 -1.93 6.34 23.15
N GLU A 181 -3.04 6.21 23.88
CA GLU A 181 -4.39 6.38 23.31
C GLU A 181 -4.63 7.78 22.73
N PRO A 182 -4.43 8.90 23.47
CA PRO A 182 -4.63 10.22 22.90
C PRO A 182 -3.64 10.56 21.78
N VAL A 183 -2.37 10.13 21.88
CA VAL A 183 -1.37 10.35 20.82
C VAL A 183 -1.77 9.63 19.53
N ILE A 184 -2.16 8.35 19.62
CA ILE A 184 -2.52 7.60 18.42
C ILE A 184 -3.86 8.04 17.85
N LEU A 185 -4.80 8.50 18.70
CA LEU A 185 -6.04 9.10 18.24
C LEU A 185 -5.75 10.36 17.43
N ALA A 186 -4.86 11.24 17.90
CA ALA A 186 -4.45 12.43 17.16
C ALA A 186 -3.78 12.06 15.83
N VAL A 187 -2.81 11.15 15.84
CA VAL A 187 -2.15 10.65 14.61
C VAL A 187 -3.15 10.05 13.63
N GLY A 188 -4.09 9.23 14.13
CA GLY A 188 -5.12 8.57 13.34
C GLY A 188 -6.11 9.54 12.72
N VAL A 189 -6.57 10.54 13.49
CA VAL A 189 -7.47 11.59 13.01
C VAL A 189 -6.78 12.47 11.98
N ILE A 190 -5.54 12.91 12.23
CA ILE A 190 -4.75 13.70 11.25
C ILE A 190 -4.57 12.91 9.95
N SER A 191 -4.21 11.64 10.05
CA SER A 191 -4.07 10.73 8.91
C SER A 191 -5.38 10.58 8.13
N ALA A 192 -6.50 10.36 8.84
CA ALA A 192 -7.81 10.20 8.22
C ALA A 192 -8.30 11.48 7.53
N LEU A 193 -8.14 12.63 8.18
CA LEU A 193 -8.49 13.93 7.62
C LEU A 193 -7.65 14.25 6.38
N ALA A 194 -6.36 13.90 6.37
CA ALA A 194 -5.51 14.08 5.20
C ALA A 194 -6.03 13.28 3.99
N TRP A 195 -6.46 12.03 4.19
CA TRP A 195 -7.08 11.23 3.13
C TRP A 195 -8.45 11.76 2.69
N CYS A 196 -9.29 12.18 3.63
CA CYS A 196 -10.57 12.80 3.31
C CYS A 196 -10.39 14.07 2.47
N LEU A 197 -9.43 14.93 2.86
CA LEU A 197 -9.12 16.16 2.12
C LEU A 197 -8.54 15.87 0.74
N ALA A 198 -7.68 14.86 0.60
CA ALA A 198 -7.12 14.43 -0.67
C ALA A 198 -8.17 13.85 -1.62
N ALA A 199 -9.28 13.32 -1.08
CA ALA A 199 -10.42 12.87 -1.87
C ALA A 199 -11.27 14.04 -2.43
N THR A 200 -11.08 15.26 -1.91
CA THR A 200 -11.81 16.45 -2.38
C THR A 200 -11.06 17.17 -3.52
N PRO A 201 -11.74 17.97 -4.35
CA PRO A 201 -11.10 18.83 -5.34
C PRO A 201 -10.30 20.00 -4.73
N PHE A 202 -10.42 20.25 -3.42
CA PHE A 202 -9.85 21.43 -2.76
C PHE A 202 -8.33 21.46 -2.81
N TRP A 203 -7.67 20.30 -2.72
CA TRP A 203 -6.22 20.17 -2.70
C TRP A 203 -5.73 19.03 -3.60
N PRO A 204 -5.63 19.28 -4.92
CA PRO A 204 -5.48 18.23 -5.92
C PRO A 204 -4.14 17.48 -5.87
N ASP A 205 -3.11 18.03 -5.23
CA ASP A 205 -1.78 17.41 -5.07
C ASP A 205 -1.55 16.76 -3.69
N LEU A 206 -2.53 16.83 -2.78
CA LEU A 206 -2.36 16.29 -1.43
C LEU A 206 -2.16 14.77 -1.45
N ASP A 207 -2.79 14.06 -2.39
CA ASP A 207 -2.61 12.61 -2.59
C ASP A 207 -1.15 12.24 -2.86
N ARG A 208 -0.43 13.08 -3.62
CA ARG A 208 0.99 12.90 -3.90
C ARG A 208 1.83 13.14 -2.66
N ILE A 209 1.54 14.20 -1.91
CA ILE A 209 2.24 14.57 -0.67
C ILE A 209 2.09 13.47 0.39
N ILE A 210 0.86 13.00 0.63
CA ILE A 210 0.59 11.92 1.59
C ILE A 210 1.14 10.57 1.13
N SER A 211 1.42 10.40 -0.15
CA SER A 211 2.03 9.17 -0.69
C SER A 211 3.56 9.17 -0.64
N THR A 212 4.19 10.29 -0.28
CA THR A 212 5.66 10.38 -0.14
C THR A 212 6.19 9.45 0.95
N ARG A 213 7.45 9.04 0.83
CA ARG A 213 8.09 8.18 1.83
C ARG A 213 8.14 8.85 3.20
N ILE A 214 8.36 10.16 3.25
CA ILE A 214 8.39 10.93 4.50
C ILE A 214 7.02 10.90 5.16
N ALA A 215 5.93 11.13 4.42
CA ALA A 215 4.57 11.02 4.96
C ALA A 215 4.24 9.60 5.45
N LYS A 216 4.70 8.56 4.73
CA LYS A 216 4.52 7.16 5.14
C LYS A 216 5.25 6.86 6.44
N LEU A 217 6.53 7.23 6.54
CA LEU A 217 7.35 7.02 7.73
C LEU A 217 6.86 7.89 8.92
N GLY A 218 6.38 9.09 8.65
CA GLY A 218 5.76 9.97 9.64
C GLY A 218 4.37 9.53 10.09
N LEU A 219 3.91 8.33 9.70
CA LEU A 219 2.59 7.76 9.99
C LEU A 219 1.42 8.59 9.46
N LEU A 220 1.63 9.60 8.61
CA LEU A 220 0.56 10.39 8.02
C LEU A 220 -0.30 9.55 7.07
N THR A 221 0.32 8.67 6.30
CA THR A 221 -0.37 7.85 5.30
C THR A 221 -1.16 6.70 5.93
N HIS A 222 -0.63 6.08 6.98
CA HIS A 222 -1.16 4.83 7.53
C HIS A 222 -1.54 4.92 9.02
N GLY A 223 -1.42 6.10 9.63
CA GLY A 223 -1.69 6.32 11.05
C GLY A 223 -3.10 5.96 11.46
N CYS A 224 -4.11 6.19 10.61
CA CYS A 224 -5.48 5.78 10.85
C CYS A 224 -5.62 4.25 11.07
N HIS A 225 -4.85 3.43 10.34
CA HIS A 225 -4.86 1.97 10.47
C HIS A 225 -4.27 1.51 11.80
N PHE A 226 -3.11 2.07 12.19
CA PHE A 226 -2.52 1.79 13.51
C PHE A 226 -3.45 2.26 14.64
N ALA A 227 -4.09 3.42 14.48
CA ALA A 227 -5.04 3.94 15.45
C ALA A 227 -6.24 3.02 15.66
N ILE A 228 -6.82 2.45 14.60
CA ILE A 228 -7.87 1.44 14.73
C ILE A 228 -7.40 0.28 15.62
N GLY A 229 -6.21 -0.26 15.35
CA GLY A 229 -5.64 -1.36 16.14
C GLY A 229 -5.49 -1.03 17.63
N VAL A 230 -4.92 0.13 17.94
CA VAL A 230 -4.70 0.57 19.33
C VAL A 230 -6.02 0.90 20.03
N LEU A 231 -6.97 1.54 19.35
CA LEU A 231 -8.29 1.86 19.89
C LEU A 231 -9.10 0.59 20.17
N LEU A 232 -9.02 -0.43 19.30
CA LEU A 232 -9.60 -1.75 19.56
C LEU A 232 -8.98 -2.41 20.79
N TRP A 233 -7.65 -2.36 20.92
CA TRP A 233 -6.98 -2.87 22.12
C TRP A 233 -7.42 -2.13 23.39
N SER A 234 -7.49 -0.80 23.35
CA SER A 234 -7.93 0.00 24.50
C SER A 234 -9.41 -0.24 24.81
N ALA A 235 -10.26 -0.44 23.80
CA ALA A 235 -11.66 -0.78 23.98
C ALA A 235 -11.86 -2.13 24.67
N VAL A 236 -11.07 -3.14 24.28
CA VAL A 236 -11.09 -4.47 24.93
C VAL A 236 -10.64 -4.38 26.39
N ARG A 237 -9.66 -3.51 26.71
CA ARG A 237 -9.11 -3.39 28.07
C ARG A 237 -9.93 -2.50 29.00
N ASN A 238 -10.39 -1.37 28.49
CA ASN A 238 -10.94 -0.25 29.26
C ASN A 238 -12.41 0.06 28.89
N GLY A 239 -13.06 -0.79 28.09
CA GLY A 239 -14.46 -0.62 27.65
C GLY A 239 -14.64 0.28 26.42
N LEU A 240 -15.86 0.31 25.86
CA LEU A 240 -16.19 1.20 24.75
C LEU A 240 -16.59 2.59 25.28
N THR A 241 -16.03 3.64 24.68
CA THR A 241 -16.39 5.04 24.95
C THR A 241 -16.81 5.73 23.66
N VAL A 242 -17.60 6.80 23.77
CA VAL A 242 -18.02 7.59 22.59
C VAL A 242 -16.81 8.13 21.83
N LEU A 243 -15.76 8.56 22.54
CA LEU A 243 -14.52 9.03 21.91
C LEU A 243 -13.83 7.92 21.09
N ARG A 244 -13.78 6.68 21.62
CA ARG A 244 -13.20 5.53 20.90
C ARG A 244 -14.03 5.18 19.68
N LEU A 245 -15.36 5.17 19.81
CA LEU A 245 -16.26 4.90 18.67
C LEU A 245 -16.14 5.97 17.60
N ALA A 246 -16.11 7.25 17.97
CA ALA A 246 -15.90 8.36 17.04
C ALA A 246 -14.52 8.26 16.36
N GLY A 247 -13.46 7.98 17.13
CA GLY A 247 -12.12 7.77 16.61
C GLY A 247 -12.04 6.61 15.61
N LEU A 248 -12.65 5.47 15.94
CA LEU A 248 -12.76 4.32 15.05
C LEU A 248 -13.50 4.66 13.76
N ALA A 249 -14.66 5.34 13.87
CA ALA A 249 -15.44 5.76 12.72
C ALA A 249 -14.64 6.70 11.79
N ILE A 250 -13.97 7.71 12.35
CA ILE A 250 -13.12 8.65 11.60
C ILE A 250 -11.94 7.91 10.93
N CYS A 251 -11.27 7.03 11.64
CA CYS A 251 -10.13 6.29 11.08
C CYS A 251 -10.55 5.31 9.98
N LEU A 252 -11.71 4.66 10.12
CA LEU A 252 -12.28 3.79 9.11
C LEU A 252 -12.65 4.58 7.84
N THR A 253 -13.31 5.73 7.99
CA THR A 253 -13.67 6.57 6.83
C THR A 253 -12.45 7.11 6.10
N GLY A 254 -11.39 7.52 6.82
CA GLY A 254 -10.13 7.94 6.22
C GLY A 254 -9.33 6.80 5.54
N GLY A 255 -9.59 5.54 5.90
CA GLY A 255 -8.99 4.38 5.23
C GLY A 255 -9.64 3.99 3.90
N LEU A 256 -10.91 4.37 3.68
CA LEU A 256 -11.66 4.03 2.45
C LEU A 256 -11.13 4.69 1.16
N PRO A 257 -10.69 5.96 1.15
CA PRO A 257 -10.17 6.63 -0.05
C PRO A 257 -8.86 6.03 -0.59
N ALA A 258 -8.13 5.25 0.20
CA ALA A 258 -6.85 4.65 -0.19
C ALA A 258 -6.98 3.52 -1.23
N ASP A 259 -8.20 3.23 -1.71
CA ASP A 259 -8.47 2.22 -2.73
C ASP A 259 -7.72 2.51 -4.05
N PRO A 260 -6.82 1.62 -4.50
CA PRO A 260 -6.13 1.71 -5.78
C PRO A 260 -7.08 1.84 -6.99
N LEU A 261 -8.33 1.36 -6.89
CA LEU A 261 -9.33 1.51 -7.96
C LEU A 261 -9.72 2.97 -8.20
N ARG A 262 -9.83 3.80 -7.16
CA ARG A 262 -10.12 5.24 -7.32
C ARG A 262 -8.99 5.98 -8.04
N CYS A 263 -7.72 5.60 -7.77
CA CYS A 263 -6.57 6.14 -8.49
C CYS A 263 -6.59 5.79 -9.98
N ARG A 264 -7.03 4.58 -10.36
CA ARG A 264 -7.18 4.19 -11.78
C ARG A 264 -8.34 4.92 -12.47
N LEU A 265 -9.45 5.14 -11.76
CA LEU A 265 -10.59 5.90 -12.29
C LEU A 265 -10.28 7.38 -12.51
N ARG A 266 -9.45 7.99 -11.64
CA ARG A 266 -8.98 9.38 -11.77
C ARG A 266 -7.91 9.55 -12.85
N ARG A 267 -7.20 8.47 -13.22
CA ARG A 267 -6.18 8.41 -14.28
C ARG A 267 -6.75 8.03 -15.66
N ARG A 268 -8.06 8.16 -15.91
CA ARG A 268 -8.49 8.23 -17.32
C ARG A 268 -7.75 9.42 -17.95
N PRO A 269 -6.95 9.23 -19.01
CA PRO A 269 -6.34 10.36 -19.68
C PRO A 269 -7.48 11.30 -20.08
N ALA A 270 -7.35 12.58 -19.75
CA ALA A 270 -8.15 13.60 -20.39
C ALA A 270 -8.10 13.30 -21.90
N ARG A 271 -9.26 13.26 -22.56
CA ARG A 271 -9.29 13.16 -24.03
C ARG A 271 -8.22 14.11 -24.57
N PRO A 272 -7.34 13.66 -25.48
CA PRO A 272 -6.30 14.52 -26.02
C PRO A 272 -6.97 15.82 -26.46
N ARG A 273 -6.47 16.96 -25.95
CA ARG A 273 -6.90 18.26 -26.46
C ARG A 273 -6.64 18.23 -27.96
N PRO A 274 -7.60 18.61 -28.82
CA PRO A 274 -7.30 18.78 -30.22
C PRO A 274 -6.17 19.81 -30.31
N GLU A 275 -5.04 19.40 -30.90
CA GLU A 275 -3.94 20.28 -31.25
C GLU A 275 -4.50 21.45 -32.08
N PRO A 276 -4.19 22.72 -31.76
CA PRO A 276 -4.58 23.85 -32.57
C PRO A 276 -3.66 23.88 -33.80
N GLY A 277 -3.95 23.02 -34.78
CA GLY A 277 -3.06 22.85 -35.93
C GLY A 277 -3.65 22.17 -37.18
N ASP A 278 -4.83 21.55 -37.12
CA ASP A 278 -5.47 20.96 -38.31
C ASP A 278 -6.65 21.80 -38.78
N GLY A 279 -6.34 22.98 -39.31
CA GLY A 279 -7.23 23.70 -40.20
C GLY A 279 -7.16 23.10 -41.59
N LEU A 280 -8.00 22.09 -41.86
CA LEU A 280 -8.54 21.77 -43.19
C LEU A 280 -9.66 20.73 -43.05
N VAL A 281 -10.87 21.24 -42.85
CA VAL A 281 -12.13 20.50 -42.98
C VAL A 281 -12.35 20.18 -44.47
N PRO A 282 -12.49 18.91 -44.90
CA PRO A 282 -13.08 18.63 -46.20
C PRO A 282 -14.60 18.76 -46.05
N LEU A 283 -15.18 19.79 -46.70
CA LEU A 283 -16.62 19.94 -46.89
C LEU A 283 -17.17 18.75 -47.70
N ARG A 284 -17.55 17.66 -47.03
CA ARG A 284 -18.38 16.60 -47.63
C ARG A 284 -19.84 17.00 -47.47
N ARG A 285 -20.42 17.40 -48.61
CA ARG A 285 -21.80 17.84 -48.80
C ARG A 285 -22.82 16.99 -48.04
N LEU A 286 -23.69 17.68 -47.32
CA LEU A 286 -25.01 17.21 -46.93
C LEU A 286 -25.83 16.89 -48.19
N HIS A 287 -26.24 15.64 -48.36
CA HIS A 287 -27.41 15.29 -49.16
C HIS A 287 -28.26 14.32 -48.34
N GLY A 288 -29.45 14.79 -47.94
CA GLY A 288 -30.53 13.97 -47.40
C GLY A 288 -31.17 13.09 -48.48
N PRO A 289 -32.13 12.21 -48.11
CA PRO A 289 -32.73 11.27 -49.03
C PRO A 289 -33.77 11.96 -49.91
N VAL A 290 -33.68 11.79 -51.23
CA VAL A 290 -34.72 12.23 -52.18
C VAL A 290 -35.05 11.08 -53.12
N LEU A 291 -36.34 10.73 -53.16
CA LEU A 291 -36.99 9.71 -53.99
C LEU A 291 -36.82 9.95 -55.50
N PRO A 292 -37.02 8.93 -56.36
CA PRO A 292 -36.77 9.04 -57.79
C PRO A 292 -37.96 9.71 -58.50
N VAL A 293 -37.67 10.66 -59.39
CA VAL A 293 -38.64 11.20 -60.36
C VAL A 293 -37.99 11.28 -61.75
N ASP A 294 -38.81 10.91 -62.73
CA ASP A 294 -38.68 10.57 -64.16
C ASP A 294 -37.97 11.61 -65.07
N PRO A 295 -37.38 11.22 -66.23
CA PRO A 295 -36.57 12.09 -67.07
C PRO A 295 -37.31 12.57 -68.32
N ARG A 296 -37.55 13.88 -68.47
CA ARG A 296 -37.79 14.53 -69.78
C ARG A 296 -37.33 15.99 -69.79
N GLU A 297 -36.98 16.42 -71.00
CA GLU A 297 -36.79 17.81 -71.49
C GLU A 297 -35.35 18.36 -71.40
N HIS A 298 -34.63 18.36 -72.53
CA HIS A 298 -34.42 19.53 -73.42
C HIS A 298 -33.51 20.57 -72.75
N GLY A 299 -32.33 20.97 -73.24
CA GLY A 299 -31.75 21.03 -74.57
C GLY A 299 -30.73 22.19 -74.53
N VAL A 300 -30.03 22.43 -75.63
CA VAL A 300 -29.17 23.62 -75.91
C VAL A 300 -27.71 23.53 -75.46
N ASP A 301 -26.94 22.82 -76.28
CA ASP A 301 -25.85 23.34 -77.14
C ASP A 301 -25.17 24.68 -76.75
N ARG A 302 -23.85 24.65 -76.52
CA ARG A 302 -22.91 25.50 -77.27
C ARG A 302 -21.45 25.05 -77.13
N ARG A 303 -20.96 24.57 -78.26
CA ARG A 303 -19.59 24.54 -78.78
C ARG A 303 -18.70 25.68 -78.23
N LEU A 304 -17.40 25.41 -78.05
CA LEU A 304 -16.35 25.86 -78.99
C LEU A 304 -14.93 25.40 -78.59
N SER A 305 -14.21 24.91 -79.62
CA SER A 305 -12.76 25.00 -79.88
C SER A 305 -11.72 24.29 -78.99
N ARG A 306 -11.37 23.08 -79.44
CA ARG A 306 -10.02 22.45 -79.56
C ARG A 306 -8.99 23.36 -80.29
N PRO A 307 -7.71 22.95 -80.56
CA PRO A 307 -6.75 22.05 -79.85
C PRO A 307 -5.23 22.48 -79.98
N ARG A 308 -4.32 21.58 -79.54
CA ARG A 308 -2.90 21.35 -79.99
C ARG A 308 -1.82 22.35 -79.48
N ALA A 309 -0.56 22.01 -79.22
CA ALA A 309 0.32 20.86 -79.48
C ALA A 309 1.44 20.79 -78.39
N ALA A 310 1.87 19.61 -77.93
CA ALA A 310 3.14 18.91 -78.27
C ALA A 310 4.47 19.56 -77.80
N LEU A 311 5.09 18.93 -76.78
CA LEU A 311 6.50 18.48 -76.57
C LEU A 311 7.68 19.20 -77.28
N PRO A 312 8.93 19.06 -76.80
CA PRO A 312 9.46 18.16 -75.76
C PRO A 312 9.75 18.81 -74.39
#